data_AF-A0A1R1M1R4-F1
#
_entry.id   AF-A0A1R1M1R4-F1
#
_cell.length_a   1.000
_cell.length_b   1.000
_cell.length_c   1.000
_cell.angle_alpha   90.00
_cell.angle_beta   90.00
_cell.angle_gamma   90.00
#
_symmetry.space_group_name_H-M   'P 1'
#
loop_
_entity.id
_entity.type
_entity.pdbx_description
1 polymer ?
#
loop_
_entity_poly.entity_id
_entity_poly.type
_entity_poly.pdbx_seq_one_letter_code
_entity_poly.pdbx_strand_id
1 'polypeptide(L)'
;MSNLGHWELDRPSMQVKHSSGLCLQIEGRFSEPSAVIPISVPRDISAPALATLIRQGADYCRKQKDRDIRPQKPDRPKPTRPVLSLKKG
;
A
#
# COMPACT_ATOMS: atom_id res chain seq x y z
N MET A 1 8.07 -23.20 0.33
CA MET A 1 7.43 -21.88 0.15
C MET A 1 6.96 -21.44 1.51
N SER A 2 7.69 -20.53 2.15
CA SER A 2 7.40 -20.09 3.52
C SER A 2 6.06 -19.38 3.54
N ASN A 3 5.13 -19.86 4.37
CA ASN A 3 3.84 -19.24 4.58
C ASN A 3 4.10 -17.93 5.36
N LEU A 4 4.46 -16.88 4.63
CA LEU A 4 4.70 -15.54 5.14
C LEU A 4 3.34 -15.03 5.61
N GLY A 5 3.19 -14.91 6.92
CA GLY A 5 1.91 -14.69 7.59
C GLY A 5 1.04 -13.56 7.04
N HIS A 6 -0.18 -13.50 7.56
CA HIS A 6 -1.17 -12.53 7.10
C HIS A 6 -0.95 -11.16 7.76
N TRP A 7 -1.08 -10.10 6.96
CA TRP A 7 -1.04 -8.71 7.39
C TRP A 7 -2.44 -8.12 7.40
N GLU A 8 -2.80 -7.44 8.48
CA GLU A 8 -4.08 -6.76 8.67
C GLU A 8 -3.83 -5.27 8.88
N LEU A 9 -4.67 -4.43 8.28
CA LEU A 9 -4.62 -2.98 8.41
C LEU A 9 -5.85 -2.49 9.16
N ASP A 10 -5.64 -1.91 10.32
CA ASP A 10 -6.66 -1.21 11.09
C ASP A 10 -6.55 0.30 10.83
N ARG A 11 -7.37 0.79 9.88
CA ARG A 11 -7.35 2.20 9.46
C ARG A 11 -7.78 3.15 10.59
N PRO A 12 -8.83 2.88 11.37
CA PRO A 12 -9.21 3.70 12.52
C PRO A 12 -8.08 3.94 13.53
N SER A 13 -7.34 2.90 13.90
CA SER A 13 -6.27 3.00 14.91
C SER A 13 -4.90 3.32 14.32
N MET A 14 -4.79 3.40 12.99
CA MET A 14 -3.54 3.55 12.27
C MET A 14 -2.52 2.43 12.57
N GLN A 15 -3.01 1.18 12.71
CA GLN A 15 -2.18 0.04 13.09
C GLN A 15 -2.12 -1.04 12.01
N VAL A 16 -0.97 -1.72 11.95
CA VAL A 16 -0.72 -2.86 11.08
C VAL A 16 -0.32 -4.05 11.93
N LYS A 17 -1.09 -5.12 11.82
CA LYS A 17 -0.92 -6.35 12.61
C LYS A 17 -0.45 -7.48 11.71
N HIS A 18 0.51 -8.25 12.18
CA HIS A 18 0.96 -9.47 11.52
C HIS A 18 0.54 -10.69 12.34
N SER A 19 0.23 -11.81 11.68
CA SER A 19 -0.18 -13.04 12.35
C SER A 19 0.86 -13.62 13.33
N SER A 20 2.12 -13.15 13.28
CA SER A 20 3.14 -13.50 14.28
C SER A 20 2.97 -12.78 15.62
N GLY A 21 1.98 -11.90 15.77
CA GLY A 21 1.81 -11.04 16.95
C GLY A 21 2.59 -9.73 16.90
N LEU A 22 3.24 -9.39 15.78
CA LEU A 22 3.85 -8.07 15.59
C LEU A 22 2.75 -7.04 15.30
N CYS A 23 2.74 -5.93 16.04
CA CYS A 23 1.86 -4.79 15.81
C CYS A 23 2.69 -3.52 15.62
N LEU A 24 2.45 -2.81 14.52
CA LEU A 24 3.11 -1.56 14.16
C LEU A 24 2.07 -0.44 14.14
N GLN A 25 2.32 0.66 14.85
CA GLN A 25 1.61 1.91 14.68
C GLN A 25 2.25 2.70 13.54
N ILE A 26 1.41 3.29 12.72
CA ILE A 26 1.82 4.16 11.63
C ILE A 26 1.41 5.58 11.97
N GLU A 27 2.37 6.49 11.95
CA GLU A 27 2.08 7.92 12.06
C GLU A 27 2.02 8.57 10.68
N GLY A 28 1.17 9.60 10.56
CA GLY A 28 0.97 10.32 9.30
C GLY A 28 0.03 9.56 8.36
N ARG A 29 0.53 9.19 7.16
CA ARG A 29 -0.26 8.52 6.13
C ARG A 29 0.28 7.12 5.87
N PHE A 30 -0.59 6.12 5.68
CA PHE A 30 -0.12 4.76 5.34
C PHE A 30 0.71 4.68 4.05
N SER A 31 0.42 5.55 3.08
CA SER A 31 1.17 5.62 1.82
C SER A 31 2.56 6.23 1.98
N GLU A 32 2.75 7.05 3.01
CA GLU A 32 3.96 7.82 3.28
C GLU A 32 4.08 7.98 4.80
N PRO A 33 4.46 6.91 5.50
CA PRO A 33 4.50 6.92 6.96
C PRO A 33 5.62 7.86 7.41
N SER A 34 5.30 8.81 8.28
CA SER A 34 6.31 9.68 8.89
C SER A 34 7.12 8.92 9.93
N ALA A 35 6.47 7.99 10.63
CA ALA A 35 7.09 7.07 11.58
C ALA A 35 6.38 5.71 11.57
N VAL A 36 7.13 4.67 11.90
CA VAL A 36 6.64 3.31 12.11
C VAL A 36 7.10 2.88 13.49
N ILE A 37 6.15 2.74 14.41
CA ILE A 37 6.43 2.49 15.83
C ILE A 37 5.97 1.07 16.19
N PRO A 38 6.86 0.18 16.62
CA PRO A 38 6.43 -1.14 17.10
C PRO A 38 5.71 -1.01 18.44
N ILE A 39 4.43 -1.38 18.49
CA ILE A 39 3.61 -1.41 19.71
C ILE A 39 3.74 -2.77 20.41
N SER A 40 3.80 -3.85 19.63
CA SER A 40 3.92 -5.21 20.15
C SER A 40 4.90 -6.00 19.32
N VAL A 41 5.85 -6.65 19.98
CA VAL A 41 6.90 -7.45 19.34
C VAL A 41 6.86 -8.86 19.95
N PRO A 42 6.77 -9.92 19.14
CA PRO A 42 6.81 -11.29 19.65
C PRO A 42 8.16 -11.56 20.31
N ARG A 43 8.16 -12.24 21.47
CA ARG A 43 9.39 -12.47 22.26
C ARG A 43 10.33 -13.51 21.64
N ASP A 44 9.78 -14.47 20.90
CA ASP A 44 10.51 -15.63 20.38
C ASP A 44 11.10 -15.41 18.98
N ILE A 45 11.09 -14.16 18.49
CA ILE A 45 11.60 -13.84 17.16
C ILE A 45 13.05 -13.36 17.22
N SER A 46 13.88 -13.83 16.29
CA SER A 46 15.24 -13.31 16.16
C SER A 46 15.23 -11.87 15.62
N ALA A 47 16.20 -11.06 16.04
CA ALA A 47 16.31 -9.66 15.58
C ALA A 47 16.35 -9.51 14.04
N PRO A 48 17.04 -10.38 13.26
CA PRO A 48 17.02 -10.30 11.79
C PRO A 48 15.64 -10.62 11.19
N ALA A 49 14.91 -11.56 11.77
CA ALA A 49 13.56 -11.90 11.35
C ALA A 49 12.59 -10.76 11.68
N LEU A 50 12.71 -10.15 12.86
CA LEU A 50 11.94 -8.97 13.24
C LEU A 50 12.18 -7.79 12.28
N ALA A 51 13.43 -7.48 11.97
CA ALA A 51 13.76 -6.41 11.02
C ALA A 51 13.14 -6.69 9.64
N THR A 52 13.08 -7.96 9.23
CA THR A 52 12.43 -8.37 7.98
C THR A 52 10.92 -8.16 8.04
N LEU A 53 10.26 -8.54 9.13
CA LEU A 53 8.84 -8.28 9.32
C LEU A 53 8.52 -6.79 9.34
N ILE A 54 9.33 -5.95 10.02
CA ILE A 54 9.12 -4.50 10.06
C ILE A 54 9.19 -3.92 8.64
N ARG A 55 10.20 -4.31 7.84
CA ARG A 55 10.29 -3.91 6.43
C ARG A 55 9.07 -4.34 5.62
N GLN A 56 8.64 -5.59 5.78
CA GLN A 56 7.46 -6.12 5.10
C GLN A 56 6.17 -5.38 5.51
N GLY A 57 6.02 -5.01 6.78
CA GLY A 57 4.91 -4.23 7.29
C GLY A 57 4.86 -2.83 6.69
N ALA A 58 6.02 -2.15 6.61
CA ALA A 58 6.12 -0.85 5.96
C ALA A 58 5.81 -0.93 4.45
N ASP A 59 6.29 -1.96 3.76
CA ASP A 59 5.97 -2.20 2.35
C ASP A 59 4.50 -2.52 2.15
N TYR A 60 3.89 -3.29 3.06
CA TYR A 60 2.46 -3.58 3.05
C TYR A 60 1.63 -2.28 3.16
N CYS A 61 2.01 -1.36 4.06
CA CYS A 61 1.37 -0.05 4.18
C CYS A 61 1.43 0.73 2.86
N ARG A 62 2.61 0.80 2.22
CA ARG A 62 2.82 1.51 0.95
C ARG A 62 1.98 0.93 -0.18
N LYS A 63 1.84 -0.40 -0.25
CA LYS A 63 1.04 -1.09 -1.28
C LYS A 63 -0.47 -0.85 -1.16
N GLN A 64 -0.97 -0.37 -0.02
CA GLN A 64 -2.37 0.02 0.11
C GLN A 64 -2.71 1.26 -0.74
N LYS A 65 -1.70 2.08 -1.07
CA LYS A 65 -1.82 3.19 -2.04
C LYS A 65 -2.29 2.70 -3.40
N ASP A 66 -1.76 1.57 -3.89
CA ASP A 66 -2.12 1.02 -5.21
C ASP A 66 -3.55 0.47 -5.28
N ARG A 67 -4.17 0.16 -4.13
CA ARG A 67 -5.57 -0.25 -4.09
C ARG A 67 -6.52 0.94 -4.12
N ASP A 68 -6.19 2.02 -3.41
CA ASP A 68 -7.01 3.23 -3.37
C ASP A 68 -6.79 4.16 -4.60
N ILE A 69 -5.65 4.02 -5.30
CA ILE A 69 -5.33 4.76 -6.52
C ILE A 69 -5.31 3.81 -7.73
N ARG A 70 -6.41 3.10 -8.00
CA ARG A 70 -6.70 2.87 -9.43
C ARG A 70 -7.23 4.18 -9.96
N PRO A 71 -6.51 4.89 -10.87
CA PRO A 71 -7.17 5.95 -11.61
C PRO A 71 -8.33 5.28 -12.33
N GLN A 72 -9.57 5.53 -11.88
CA GLN A 72 -10.70 5.44 -12.78
C GLN A 72 -10.30 6.35 -13.94
N LYS A 73 -9.92 5.76 -15.07
CA LYS A 73 -9.77 6.52 -16.30
C LYS A 73 -11.10 7.29 -16.41
N PRO A 74 -11.12 8.63 -16.40
CA PRO A 74 -12.33 9.30 -16.83
C PRO A 74 -12.55 8.82 -18.25
N ASP A 75 -13.71 8.22 -18.50
CA ASP A 75 -14.18 7.86 -19.83
C ASP A 75 -14.41 9.18 -20.58
N ARG A 76 -13.30 9.82 -20.98
CA ARG A 76 -13.35 11.04 -21.76
C ARG A 76 -13.72 10.58 -23.17
N PRO A 77 -14.86 11.01 -23.72
CA PRO A 77 -15.17 10.72 -25.12
C PRO A 77 -14.01 11.25 -25.96
N LYS A 78 -13.41 10.37 -26.77
CA LYS A 78 -12.34 10.76 -27.70
C LYS A 78 -12.86 11.92 -28.55
N PRO A 79 -12.19 13.09 -28.59
CA PRO A 79 -12.60 14.14 -29.50
C PRO A 79 -12.38 13.64 -30.93
N THR A 80 -13.48 13.51 -31.69
CA THR A 80 -13.45 13.20 -33.11
C THR A 80 -12.73 14.36 -33.81
N ARG A 81 -11.54 14.10 -34.36
CA ARG A 81 -10.83 15.11 -35.15
C ARG A 81 -11.64 15.39 -36.41
N PRO A 82 -11.90 16.67 -36.76
CA PRO A 82 -12.54 16.99 -38.03
C PRO A 82 -11.61 16.55 -39.17
N VAL A 83 -12.13 15.72 -40.07
CA VAL A 83 -11.45 15.35 -41.30
C VAL A 83 -11.60 16.52 -42.27
N LEU A 84 -10.53 17.26 -42.50
CA LEU A 84 -10.48 18.26 -43.57
C LEU A 84 -10.39 17.54 -44.92
N SER A 85 -11.51 17.42 -45.61
CA SER A 85 -11.55 16.96 -46.99
C SER A 85 -11.20 18.11 -47.93
N LEU A 86 -10.06 18.02 -48.62
CA LEU A 86 -9.73 18.93 -49.72
C LEU A 86 -10.65 18.64 -50.90
N LYS A 87 -11.53 19.59 -51.23
CA LYS A 87 -12.35 19.56 -52.43
C LYS A 87 -11.43 19.88 -53.62
N LYS A 88 -11.22 18.91 -54.52
CA LYS A 88 -10.67 19.21 -55.85
C LYS A 88 -11.80 19.81 -56.69
N GLY A 89 -11.59 21.04 -57.15
CA GLY A 89 -12.49 21.78 -58.03
C GLY A 89 -11.93 23.16 -58.30
#